data_AF-A0A955YND2-F1
#
_entry.id   AF-A0A955YND2-F1
#
_cell.length_a   1.000
_cell.length_b   1.000
_cell.length_c   1.000
_cell.angle_alpha   90.00
_cell.angle_beta   90.00
_cell.angle_gamma   90.00
#
_symmetry.space_group_name_H-M   'P 1'
#
loop_
_entity.id
_entity.type
_entity.pdbx_description
1 polymer ?
#
loop_
_entity_poly.entity_id
_entity_poly.type
_entity_poly.pdbx_seq_one_letter_code
_entity_poly.pdbx_strand_id
1 'polypeptide(L)'
;MALNPALVYARITGWGQEGPLATTAGHDINYIALSGALHAMGRRGEGPMPPLNLVGDFGGGGMMLAFGMVCGMLEAQRSGKGQVVDTSMVEGSAALMAMFYGLRAQGMFTDQRGTHMLDTGAHFYDAYETADGKYVSIGSIEPKFYALLVEKAELDPAVFGSSMNIKRWPEQKERLAEVIKRKTRDEWCALMEGTDVCFAPVLSLEEAPKHPHNVARGTFVEVDGALQPRPTPRFSRTASSVPEPARMPGTHTLAVLRSCGFDEARIEALLASGTIAQL
;
A
#
# COMPACT_ATOMS: atom_id res chain seq x y z
N MET A 1 -1.79 -28.12 -17.34
CA MET A 1 -2.43 -28.77 -16.18
C MET A 1 -2.59 -30.29 -16.32
N ALA A 2 -2.34 -30.90 -17.48
CA ALA A 2 -2.46 -32.36 -17.66
C ALA A 2 -1.58 -33.21 -16.72
N LEU A 3 -0.40 -32.72 -16.33
CA LEU A 3 0.51 -33.41 -15.41
C LEU A 3 0.09 -33.35 -13.94
N ASN A 4 -0.62 -32.30 -13.54
CA ASN A 4 -1.16 -32.13 -12.20
C ASN A 4 -2.51 -31.40 -12.31
N PRO A 5 -3.63 -32.15 -12.34
CA PRO A 5 -4.96 -31.58 -12.49
C PRO A 5 -5.36 -30.62 -11.38
N ALA A 6 -4.78 -30.74 -10.18
CA ALA A 6 -5.06 -29.90 -9.02
C ALA A 6 -4.17 -28.64 -8.94
N LEU A 7 -3.24 -28.43 -9.88
CA LEU A 7 -2.31 -27.31 -9.86
C LEU A 7 -3.01 -25.96 -10.09
N VAL A 8 -2.91 -25.05 -9.12
CA VAL A 8 -3.28 -23.65 -9.33
C VAL A 8 -2.08 -22.90 -9.90
N TYR A 9 -2.26 -22.24 -11.05
CA TYR A 9 -1.17 -21.60 -11.78
C TYR A 9 -1.39 -20.09 -11.88
N ALA A 10 -0.52 -19.30 -11.26
CA ALA A 10 -0.55 -17.85 -11.32
C ALA A 10 0.10 -17.32 -12.61
N ARG A 11 -0.55 -16.34 -13.23
CA ARG A 11 0.04 -15.43 -14.22
C ARG A 11 -0.15 -14.01 -13.73
N ILE A 12 0.96 -13.31 -13.48
CA ILE A 12 0.95 -11.90 -13.14
C ILE A 12 1.59 -11.12 -14.28
N THR A 13 0.89 -10.09 -14.75
CA THR A 13 1.38 -9.20 -15.79
C THR A 13 1.08 -7.76 -15.46
N GLY A 14 1.73 -6.84 -16.17
CA GLY A 14 1.39 -5.43 -16.11
C GLY A 14 0.03 -5.14 -16.73
N TRP A 15 -0.12 -5.49 -18.01
CA TRP A 15 -1.23 -5.07 -18.87
C TRP A 15 -2.39 -6.08 -18.97
N GLY A 16 -2.16 -7.34 -18.58
CA GLY A 16 -3.05 -8.47 -18.89
C GLY A 16 -2.44 -9.41 -19.90
N GLN A 17 -2.98 -10.63 -19.98
CA GLN A 17 -2.58 -11.63 -20.98
C GLN A 17 -3.06 -11.29 -22.40
N GLU A 18 -4.08 -10.42 -22.50
CA GLU A 18 -4.74 -10.01 -23.72
C GLU A 18 -4.79 -8.49 -23.84
N GLY A 19 -5.12 -7.99 -25.03
CA GLY A 19 -5.22 -6.56 -25.32
C GLY A 19 -3.99 -5.97 -26.01
N PRO A 20 -4.08 -4.70 -26.43
CA PRO A 20 -3.10 -4.07 -27.33
C PRO A 20 -1.71 -3.89 -26.72
N LEU A 21 -1.59 -3.92 -25.39
CA LEU A 21 -0.33 -3.75 -24.68
C LEU A 21 0.21 -5.06 -24.08
N ALA A 22 -0.46 -6.20 -24.27
CA ALA A 22 -0.09 -7.46 -23.60
C ALA A 22 1.38 -7.89 -23.83
N THR A 23 1.97 -7.51 -24.97
CA THR A 23 3.35 -7.85 -25.34
C THR A 23 4.34 -6.69 -25.18
N THR A 24 3.92 -5.55 -24.63
CA THR A 24 4.78 -4.37 -24.46
C THR A 24 5.30 -4.24 -23.04
N ALA A 25 6.48 -3.64 -22.89
CA ALA A 25 7.04 -3.35 -21.58
C ALA A 25 6.25 -2.24 -20.88
N GLY A 26 6.24 -2.29 -19.56
CA GLY A 26 5.73 -1.24 -18.69
C GLY A 26 6.29 -1.42 -17.28
N HIS A 27 6.03 -0.44 -16.44
CA HIS A 27 6.31 -0.48 -15.01
C HIS A 27 5.08 0.00 -14.23
N ASP A 28 5.10 -0.17 -12.91
CA ASP A 28 4.06 0.26 -11.97
C ASP A 28 3.35 1.56 -12.40
N ILE A 29 4.13 2.63 -12.59
CA ILE A 29 3.62 3.97 -12.94
C ILE A 29 2.78 3.97 -14.23
N ASN A 30 3.13 3.14 -15.21
CA ASN A 30 2.40 3.04 -16.47
C ASN A 30 1.08 2.29 -16.29
N TYR A 31 1.06 1.28 -15.41
CA TYR A 31 -0.15 0.52 -15.13
C TYR A 31 -1.18 1.35 -14.37
N ILE A 32 -0.72 2.07 -13.34
CA ILE A 32 -1.59 2.97 -12.57
C ILE A 32 -2.04 4.19 -13.40
N ALA A 33 -1.26 4.59 -14.42
CA ALA A 33 -1.69 5.61 -15.37
C ALA A 33 -2.90 5.15 -16.20
N LEU A 34 -2.88 3.93 -16.73
CA LEU A 34 -4.00 3.40 -17.53
C LEU A 34 -5.23 3.07 -16.69
N SER A 35 -5.05 2.74 -15.41
CA SER A 35 -6.17 2.53 -14.48
C SER A 35 -6.89 3.81 -14.05
N GLY A 36 -6.35 4.98 -14.38
CA GLY A 36 -6.83 6.29 -13.88
C GLY A 36 -6.35 6.66 -12.48
N ALA A 37 -5.78 5.71 -11.71
CA ALA A 37 -5.30 5.94 -10.36
C ALA A 37 -4.26 7.07 -10.27
N LEU A 38 -3.26 7.08 -11.17
CA LEU A 38 -2.24 8.13 -11.16
C LEU A 38 -2.86 9.52 -11.40
N HIS A 39 -3.88 9.63 -12.26
CA HIS A 39 -4.57 10.89 -12.53
C HIS A 39 -5.37 11.41 -11.32
N ALA A 40 -5.71 10.56 -10.36
CA ALA A 40 -6.39 10.98 -9.13
C ALA A 40 -5.44 11.43 -8.01
N MET A 41 -4.13 11.12 -8.10
CA MET A 41 -3.16 11.31 -6.99
C MET A 41 -2.26 12.54 -7.16
N GLY A 42 -2.07 13.31 -6.07
CA GLY A 42 -1.28 14.56 -6.03
C GLY A 42 -2.10 15.78 -5.57
N ARG A 43 -1.48 16.97 -5.54
CA ARG A 43 -2.15 18.21 -5.11
C ARG A 43 -2.82 18.95 -6.28
N ARG A 44 -3.77 19.83 -5.93
CA ARG A 44 -4.40 20.72 -6.90
C ARG A 44 -3.36 21.65 -7.54
N GLY A 45 -3.37 21.74 -8.86
CA GLY A 45 -2.45 22.60 -9.62
C GLY A 45 -1.05 22.00 -9.83
N GLU A 46 -0.77 20.84 -9.25
CA GLU A 46 0.47 20.09 -9.46
C GLU A 46 0.25 18.94 -10.45
N GLY A 47 1.37 18.38 -10.95
CA GLY A 47 1.34 17.17 -11.77
C GLY A 47 0.90 15.93 -10.97
N PRO A 48 0.51 14.84 -11.65
CA PRO A 48 0.28 13.56 -11.00
C PRO A 48 1.47 13.11 -10.15
N MET A 49 1.22 12.62 -8.94
CA MET A 49 2.25 12.18 -8.00
C MET A 49 2.25 10.65 -7.89
N PRO A 50 3.32 9.96 -8.34
CA PRO A 50 3.43 8.51 -8.20
C PRO A 50 3.51 8.09 -6.72
N PRO A 51 2.66 7.17 -6.24
CA PRO A 51 2.60 6.75 -4.83
C PRO A 51 3.62 5.65 -4.51
N LEU A 52 4.89 5.84 -4.91
CA LEU A 52 5.86 4.76 -5.09
C LEU A 52 5.25 3.65 -5.97
N ASN A 53 5.68 2.40 -5.80
CA ASN A 53 5.05 1.24 -6.46
C ASN A 53 4.00 0.52 -5.59
N LEU A 54 3.40 1.23 -4.63
CA LEU A 54 2.45 0.63 -3.69
C LEU A 54 1.12 0.23 -4.34
N VAL A 55 0.71 0.95 -5.38
CA VAL A 55 -0.63 0.80 -5.97
C VAL A 55 -0.65 -0.24 -7.08
N GLY A 56 0.29 -0.18 -8.03
CA GLY A 56 0.35 -1.13 -9.15
C GLY A 56 0.99 -2.45 -8.73
N ASP A 57 2.28 -2.41 -8.36
CA ASP A 57 3.04 -3.63 -8.07
C ASP A 57 2.48 -4.38 -6.85
N PHE A 58 2.34 -3.69 -5.71
CA PHE A 58 1.94 -4.36 -4.47
C PHE A 58 0.43 -4.51 -4.34
N GLY A 59 -0.34 -3.42 -4.50
CA GLY A 59 -1.80 -3.43 -4.34
C GLY A 59 -2.51 -4.17 -5.46
N GLY A 60 -2.36 -3.70 -6.69
CA GLY A 60 -3.06 -4.19 -7.87
C GLY A 60 -2.51 -5.51 -8.41
N GLY A 61 -1.21 -5.75 -8.29
CA GLY A 61 -0.56 -6.97 -8.72
C GLY A 61 -0.45 -8.00 -7.60
N GLY A 62 0.49 -7.81 -6.70
CA GLY A 62 0.90 -8.79 -5.70
C GLY A 62 -0.23 -9.24 -4.77
N MET A 63 -0.98 -8.31 -4.19
CA MET A 63 -2.08 -8.63 -3.28
C MET A 63 -3.28 -9.27 -3.99
N MET A 64 -3.63 -8.80 -5.20
CA MET A 64 -4.69 -9.43 -6.00
C MET A 64 -4.32 -10.85 -6.42
N LEU A 65 -3.06 -11.07 -6.83
CA LEU A 65 -2.58 -12.41 -7.18
C LEU A 65 -2.57 -13.33 -5.95
N ALA A 66 -2.07 -12.85 -4.81
CA ALA A 66 -2.05 -13.63 -3.57
C ALA A 66 -3.47 -14.03 -3.15
N PHE A 67 -4.42 -13.10 -3.21
CA PHE A 67 -5.83 -13.37 -2.94
C PHE A 67 -6.41 -14.39 -3.93
N GLY A 68 -6.17 -14.20 -5.24
CA GLY A 68 -6.59 -15.13 -6.29
C GLY A 68 -6.01 -16.53 -6.11
N MET A 69 -4.74 -16.64 -5.72
CA MET A 69 -4.09 -17.92 -5.41
C MET A 69 -4.72 -18.61 -4.21
N VAL A 70 -5.03 -17.89 -3.12
CA VAL A 70 -5.74 -18.45 -1.97
C VAL A 70 -7.12 -18.96 -2.39
N CYS A 71 -7.88 -18.18 -3.16
CA CYS A 71 -9.18 -18.58 -3.69
C CYS A 71 -9.08 -19.84 -4.56
N GLY A 72 -8.13 -19.88 -5.50
CA GLY A 72 -7.90 -21.02 -6.38
C GLY A 72 -7.47 -22.27 -5.60
N MET A 73 -6.61 -22.14 -4.59
CA MET A 73 -6.17 -23.27 -3.76
C MET A 73 -7.32 -23.83 -2.91
N LEU A 74 -8.17 -22.96 -2.35
CA LEU A 74 -9.36 -23.37 -1.59
C LEU A 74 -10.39 -24.08 -2.48
N GLU A 75 -10.56 -23.62 -3.73
CA GLU A 75 -11.41 -24.28 -4.71
C GLU A 75 -10.85 -25.65 -5.07
N ALA A 76 -9.56 -25.72 -5.44
CA ALA A 76 -8.89 -26.95 -5.85
C ALA A 76 -8.88 -28.01 -4.75
N GLN A 77 -8.79 -27.60 -3.47
CA GLN A 77 -8.88 -28.51 -2.33
C GLN A 77 -10.23 -29.24 -2.26
N ARG A 78 -11.31 -28.61 -2.74
CA ARG A 78 -12.67 -29.18 -2.72
C ARG A 78 -13.00 -29.93 -4.00
N SER A 79 -12.61 -29.38 -5.15
CA SER A 79 -12.99 -29.91 -6.47
C SER A 79 -11.99 -30.95 -7.01
N GLY A 80 -10.75 -30.94 -6.52
CA GLY A 80 -9.62 -31.68 -7.09
C GLY A 80 -9.12 -31.11 -8.42
N LYS A 81 -9.61 -29.94 -8.83
CA LYS A 81 -9.27 -29.27 -10.10
C LYS A 81 -8.65 -27.92 -9.81
N GLY A 82 -7.45 -27.67 -10.29
CA GLY A 82 -6.85 -26.35 -10.23
C GLY A 82 -7.35 -25.47 -11.37
N GLN A 83 -6.80 -24.27 -11.45
CA GLN A 83 -7.09 -23.31 -12.51
C GLN A 83 -5.93 -22.33 -12.72
N VAL A 84 -5.99 -21.58 -13.80
CA VAL A 84 -5.12 -20.41 -13.99
C VAL A 84 -5.73 -19.22 -13.26
N VAL A 85 -4.92 -18.54 -12.46
CA VAL A 85 -5.24 -17.23 -11.87
C VAL A 85 -4.51 -16.19 -12.71
N ASP A 86 -5.26 -15.46 -13.52
CA ASP A 86 -4.74 -14.32 -14.29
C ASP A 86 -4.93 -13.03 -13.49
N THR A 87 -3.89 -12.24 -13.37
CA THR A 87 -3.91 -10.97 -12.64
C THR A 87 -3.08 -9.95 -13.41
N SER A 88 -3.70 -8.83 -13.77
CA SER A 88 -3.00 -7.67 -14.32
C SER A 88 -2.92 -6.53 -13.31
N MET A 89 -1.78 -5.84 -13.29
CA MET A 89 -1.58 -4.67 -12.43
C MET A 89 -2.52 -3.53 -12.81
N VAL A 90 -2.85 -3.36 -14.11
CA VAL A 90 -3.82 -2.35 -14.57
C VAL A 90 -5.21 -2.62 -14.00
N GLU A 91 -5.74 -3.83 -14.15
CA GLU A 91 -7.09 -4.17 -13.67
C GLU A 91 -7.14 -4.17 -12.13
N GLY A 92 -6.09 -4.68 -11.47
CA GLY A 92 -6.01 -4.64 -10.02
C GLY A 92 -5.96 -3.20 -9.48
N SER A 93 -5.23 -2.31 -10.14
CA SER A 93 -5.21 -0.88 -9.78
C SER A 93 -6.57 -0.22 -10.02
N ALA A 94 -7.26 -0.58 -11.11
CA ALA A 94 -8.60 -0.08 -11.39
C ALA A 94 -9.63 -0.59 -10.36
N ALA A 95 -9.50 -1.84 -9.91
CA ALA A 95 -10.33 -2.42 -8.86
C ALA A 95 -10.15 -1.68 -7.53
N LEU A 96 -8.93 -1.27 -7.18
CA LEU A 96 -8.67 -0.42 -6.00
C LEU A 96 -9.33 0.97 -6.12
N MET A 97 -9.59 1.45 -7.34
CA MET A 97 -10.28 2.71 -7.62
C MET A 97 -11.82 2.59 -7.67
N ALA A 98 -12.40 1.40 -7.45
CA ALA A 98 -13.83 1.16 -7.63
C ALA A 98 -14.75 2.15 -6.90
N MET A 99 -14.39 2.54 -5.67
CA MET A 99 -15.13 3.55 -4.90
C MET A 99 -15.20 4.90 -5.64
N PHE A 100 -14.08 5.38 -6.18
CA PHE A 100 -14.00 6.67 -6.87
C PHE A 100 -14.73 6.65 -8.22
N TYR A 101 -14.67 5.53 -8.95
CA TYR A 101 -15.51 5.33 -10.13
C TYR A 101 -17.00 5.38 -9.78
N GLY A 102 -17.41 4.78 -8.65
CA GLY A 102 -18.77 4.87 -8.13
C GLY A 102 -19.19 6.29 -7.77
N LEU A 103 -18.35 7.02 -7.01
CA LEU A 103 -18.61 8.43 -6.66
C LEU A 103 -18.67 9.33 -7.89
N ARG A 104 -17.81 9.08 -8.90
CA ARG A 104 -17.83 9.81 -10.17
C ARG A 104 -19.15 9.56 -10.92
N ALA A 105 -19.63 8.32 -10.95
CA ALA A 105 -20.93 8.00 -11.56
C ALA A 105 -22.11 8.69 -10.86
N GLN A 106 -21.98 9.00 -9.58
CA GLN A 106 -22.95 9.77 -8.79
C GLN A 106 -22.76 11.29 -8.89
N GLY A 107 -21.75 11.78 -9.62
CA GLY A 107 -21.41 13.20 -9.70
C GLY A 107 -20.75 13.77 -8.43
N MET A 108 -20.29 12.91 -7.51
CA MET A 108 -19.65 13.28 -6.25
C MET A 108 -18.12 13.30 -6.32
N PHE A 109 -17.55 12.88 -7.45
CA PHE A 109 -16.11 12.93 -7.73
C PHE A 109 -15.90 13.41 -9.17
N THR A 110 -14.86 14.21 -9.39
CA THR A 110 -14.50 14.79 -10.69
C THR A 110 -13.05 14.50 -11.02
N ASP A 111 -12.65 14.77 -12.26
CA ASP A 111 -11.26 14.59 -12.70
C ASP A 111 -10.35 15.75 -12.19
N GLN A 112 -10.89 16.69 -11.41
CA GLN A 112 -10.09 17.70 -10.72
C GLN A 112 -9.52 17.13 -9.42
N ARG A 113 -8.25 16.76 -9.47
CA ARG A 113 -7.49 16.32 -8.30
C ARG A 113 -7.27 17.44 -7.28
N GLY A 114 -7.27 17.08 -6.01
CA GLY A 114 -7.02 18.00 -4.90
C GLY A 114 -8.23 18.88 -4.57
N THR A 115 -9.45 18.43 -4.90
CA THR A 115 -10.68 19.19 -4.66
C THR A 115 -11.75 18.41 -3.90
N HIS A 116 -11.49 17.16 -3.54
CA HIS A 116 -12.40 16.25 -2.87
C HIS A 116 -11.92 15.92 -1.45
N MET A 117 -12.75 15.16 -0.72
CA MET A 117 -12.50 14.86 0.68
C MET A 117 -11.23 14.02 0.91
N LEU A 118 -10.94 13.07 0.02
CA LEU A 118 -9.87 12.06 0.21
C LEU A 118 -8.68 12.23 -0.74
N ASP A 119 -8.58 13.37 -1.43
CA ASP A 119 -7.54 13.63 -2.44
C ASP A 119 -6.72 14.90 -2.13
N THR A 120 -6.67 15.31 -0.86
CA THR A 120 -6.09 16.57 -0.34
C THR A 120 -6.97 17.83 -0.50
N GLY A 121 -8.21 17.74 -1.00
CA GLY A 121 -9.09 18.92 -1.09
C GLY A 121 -9.58 19.44 0.27
N ALA A 122 -10.00 18.56 1.17
CA ALA A 122 -10.54 18.94 2.47
C ALA A 122 -9.44 19.33 3.48
N HIS A 123 -9.66 20.40 4.25
CA HIS A 123 -8.70 20.85 5.27
C HIS A 123 -8.57 19.85 6.43
N PHE A 124 -9.63 19.09 6.74
CA PHE A 124 -9.60 18.07 7.79
C PHE A 124 -9.10 16.70 7.31
N TYR A 125 -8.54 16.60 6.09
CA TYR A 125 -7.94 15.38 5.55
C TYR A 125 -6.69 15.71 4.70
N ASP A 126 -5.57 16.01 5.36
CA ASP A 126 -4.27 16.28 4.71
C ASP A 126 -3.11 16.15 5.72
N ALA A 127 -1.88 16.25 5.22
CA ALA A 127 -0.68 16.48 5.99
C ALA A 127 -0.31 17.98 6.01
N TYR A 128 0.09 18.46 7.19
CA TYR A 128 0.44 19.85 7.45
C TYR A 128 1.86 19.98 8.01
N GLU A 129 2.60 20.95 7.50
CA GLU A 129 3.93 21.29 7.99
C GLU A 129 3.84 22.00 9.35
N THR A 130 4.70 21.62 10.27
CA THR A 130 4.80 22.13 11.65
C THR A 130 5.95 23.13 11.78
N ALA A 131 6.09 23.76 12.95
CA ALA A 131 7.09 24.81 13.19
C ALA A 131 8.55 24.35 12.97
N ASP A 132 8.83 23.06 13.16
CA ASP A 132 10.15 22.44 12.98
C ASP A 132 10.35 21.82 11.59
N GLY A 133 9.49 22.13 10.61
CA GLY A 133 9.60 21.66 9.22
C GLY A 133 9.22 20.19 9.03
N LYS A 134 8.75 19.52 10.08
CA LYS A 134 8.18 18.16 10.03
C LYS A 134 6.69 18.22 9.74
N TYR A 135 6.05 17.07 9.54
CA TYR A 135 4.63 17.00 9.19
C TYR A 135 3.80 16.22 10.20
N VAL A 136 2.54 16.61 10.31
CA VAL A 136 1.47 15.85 11.00
C VAL A 136 0.35 15.58 10.01
N SER A 137 -0.33 14.44 10.16
CA SER A 137 -1.52 14.10 9.38
C SER A 137 -2.79 14.32 10.20
N ILE A 138 -3.82 14.85 9.55
CA ILE A 138 -5.17 15.04 10.11
C ILE A 138 -6.15 14.28 9.22
N GLY A 139 -7.07 13.54 9.84
CA GLY A 139 -8.14 12.80 9.16
C GLY A 139 -9.50 12.91 9.87
N SER A 140 -9.84 14.08 10.40
CA SER A 140 -11.04 14.34 11.21
C SER A 140 -12.31 14.49 10.37
N ILE A 141 -12.74 13.44 9.68
CA ILE A 141 -13.89 13.48 8.77
C ILE A 141 -15.22 13.58 9.53
N GLU A 142 -15.37 12.79 10.58
CA GLU A 142 -16.61 12.68 11.34
C GLU A 142 -16.83 13.92 12.23
N PRO A 143 -18.08 14.44 12.35
CA PRO A 143 -18.34 15.69 13.07
C PRO A 143 -17.80 15.76 14.50
N LYS A 144 -17.85 14.64 15.24
CA LYS A 144 -17.33 14.56 16.63
C LYS A 144 -15.81 14.64 16.70
N PHE A 145 -15.10 14.05 15.73
CA PHE A 145 -13.64 14.07 15.66
C PHE A 145 -13.15 15.43 15.18
N TYR A 146 -13.88 16.03 14.23
CA TYR A 146 -13.66 17.39 13.79
C TYR A 146 -13.87 18.42 14.91
N ALA A 147 -14.89 18.25 15.74
CA ALA A 147 -15.09 19.12 16.91
C ALA A 147 -13.89 19.07 17.87
N LEU A 148 -13.31 17.88 18.10
CA LEU A 148 -12.09 17.74 18.90
C LEU A 148 -10.88 18.41 18.24
N LEU A 149 -10.76 18.37 16.91
CA LEU A 149 -9.72 19.11 16.19
C LEU A 149 -9.88 20.62 16.43
N VAL A 150 -11.09 21.15 16.27
CA VAL A 150 -11.41 22.56 16.50
C VAL A 150 -11.07 22.98 17.93
N GLU A 151 -11.42 22.16 18.92
CA GLU A 151 -11.09 22.40 20.33
C GLU A 151 -9.57 22.37 20.57
N LYS A 152 -8.90 21.28 20.21
CA LYS A 152 -7.48 21.05 20.56
C LYS A 152 -6.51 21.92 19.77
N ALA A 153 -6.85 22.32 18.56
CA ALA A 153 -6.08 23.29 17.77
C ALA A 153 -6.54 24.73 18.01
N GLU A 154 -7.52 24.97 18.90
CA GLU A 154 -8.06 26.30 19.21
C GLU A 154 -8.51 27.06 17.94
N LEU A 155 -9.17 26.35 17.03
CA LEU A 155 -9.61 26.91 15.75
C LEU A 155 -10.85 27.79 15.96
N ASP A 156 -10.88 28.93 15.27
CA ASP A 156 -12.02 29.85 15.32
C ASP A 156 -13.32 29.17 14.80
N PRO A 157 -14.34 28.97 15.65
CA PRO A 157 -15.59 28.35 15.24
C PRO A 157 -16.33 29.12 14.13
N ALA A 158 -16.13 30.44 14.00
CA ALA A 158 -16.74 31.22 12.92
C ALA A 158 -16.18 30.83 11.54
N VAL A 159 -14.93 30.39 11.50
CA VAL A 159 -14.25 29.91 10.29
C VAL A 159 -14.52 28.44 10.07
N PHE A 160 -14.38 27.64 11.13
CA PHE A 160 -14.34 26.18 11.05
C PHE A 160 -15.67 25.50 11.37
N GLY A 161 -16.73 26.22 11.75
CA GLY A 161 -18.03 25.63 12.15
C GLY A 161 -18.82 24.89 11.07
N SER A 162 -18.42 24.99 9.79
CA SER A 162 -19.03 24.25 8.68
C SER A 162 -17.96 23.49 7.90
N SER A 163 -17.62 22.29 8.37
CA SER A 163 -16.57 21.46 7.76
C SER A 163 -16.91 21.06 6.32
N MET A 164 -18.19 20.80 6.00
CA MET A 164 -18.60 20.30 4.68
C MET A 164 -18.86 21.40 3.63
N ASN A 165 -18.51 22.66 3.90
CA ASN A 165 -18.61 23.72 2.90
C ASN A 165 -17.37 23.71 1.97
N ILE A 166 -17.45 22.93 0.90
CA ILE A 166 -16.34 22.71 -0.06
C ILE A 166 -15.76 24.03 -0.60
N LYS A 167 -16.60 25.06 -0.81
CA LYS A 167 -16.14 26.36 -1.32
C LYS A 167 -15.19 27.07 -0.36
N ARG A 168 -15.25 26.75 0.93
CA ARG A 168 -14.39 27.33 1.98
C ARG A 168 -13.13 26.52 2.26
N TRP A 169 -13.03 25.28 1.77
CA TRP A 169 -11.88 24.42 2.03
C TRP A 169 -10.53 25.07 1.69
N PRO A 170 -10.35 25.79 0.56
CA PRO A 170 -9.07 26.45 0.29
C PRO A 170 -8.65 27.43 1.40
N GLU A 171 -9.57 28.30 1.84
CA GLU A 171 -9.33 29.27 2.93
C GLU A 171 -9.09 28.55 4.27
N GLN A 172 -9.92 27.57 4.61
CA GLN A 172 -9.81 26.82 5.85
C GLN A 172 -8.51 26.03 5.93
N LYS A 173 -8.01 25.54 4.79
CA LYS A 173 -6.76 24.81 4.67
C LYS A 173 -5.55 25.72 4.94
N GLU A 174 -5.53 26.91 4.36
CA GLU A 174 -4.50 27.92 4.63
C GLU A 174 -4.46 28.28 6.12
N ARG A 175 -5.62 28.60 6.70
CA ARG A 175 -5.72 28.95 8.14
C ARG A 175 -5.34 27.79 9.07
N LEU A 176 -5.73 26.56 8.73
CA LEU A 176 -5.33 25.39 9.51
C LEU A 176 -3.83 25.17 9.42
N ALA A 177 -3.23 25.31 8.23
CA ALA A 177 -1.78 25.23 8.07
C ALA A 177 -1.06 26.27 8.91
N GLU A 178 -1.55 27.52 8.94
CA GLU A 178 -0.99 28.58 9.81
C GLU A 178 -1.05 28.22 11.29
N VAL A 179 -2.15 27.61 11.76
CA VAL A 179 -2.28 27.16 13.14
C VAL A 179 -1.28 26.03 13.43
N ILE A 180 -1.24 25.00 12.58
CA ILE A 180 -0.33 23.86 12.75
C ILE A 180 1.13 24.31 12.75
N LYS A 181 1.50 25.32 11.95
CA LYS A 181 2.86 25.85 11.87
C LYS A 181 3.33 26.60 13.13
N ARG A 182 2.47 26.81 14.14
CA ARG A 182 2.81 27.49 15.40
C ARG A 182 3.47 26.59 16.44
N LYS A 183 3.35 25.28 16.30
CA LYS A 183 3.94 24.30 17.23
C LYS A 183 4.76 23.28 16.47
N THR A 184 5.73 22.71 17.15
CA THR A 184 6.52 21.59 16.65
C THR A 184 5.66 20.33 16.52
N ARG A 185 6.10 19.35 15.74
CA ARG A 185 5.42 18.05 15.64
C ARG A 185 5.21 17.39 17.00
N ASP A 186 6.21 17.43 17.88
CA ASP A 186 6.17 16.75 19.18
C ASP A 186 5.19 17.44 20.16
N GLU A 187 5.07 18.77 20.10
CA GLU A 187 4.04 19.50 20.85
C GLU A 187 2.62 19.15 20.38
N TRP A 188 2.41 18.97 19.06
CA TRP A 188 1.12 18.49 18.55
C TRP A 188 0.85 17.05 18.96
N CYS A 189 1.85 16.16 18.92
CA CYS A 189 1.72 14.80 19.45
C CYS A 189 1.29 14.82 20.92
N ALA A 190 1.92 15.64 21.77
CA ALA A 190 1.54 15.75 23.18
C ALA A 190 0.07 16.22 23.39
N LEU A 191 -0.49 16.99 22.45
CA LEU A 191 -1.86 17.50 22.53
C LEU A 191 -2.91 16.55 21.94
N MET A 192 -2.59 15.88 20.83
CA MET A 192 -3.56 15.20 19.97
C MET A 192 -3.33 13.70 19.79
N GLU A 193 -2.11 13.18 19.99
CA GLU A 193 -1.85 11.76 19.81
C GLU A 193 -2.62 10.92 20.84
N GLY A 194 -3.18 9.80 20.39
CA GLY A 194 -4.02 8.93 21.24
C GLY A 194 -5.43 9.48 21.50
N THR A 195 -5.81 10.60 20.87
CA THR A 195 -7.16 11.16 20.94
C THR A 195 -7.97 10.82 19.69
N ASP A 196 -9.28 11.05 19.78
CA ASP A 196 -10.23 10.85 18.68
C ASP A 196 -10.15 11.95 17.59
N VAL A 197 -9.12 12.81 17.59
CA VAL A 197 -8.89 13.81 16.52
C VAL A 197 -8.60 13.15 15.17
N CYS A 198 -8.19 11.87 15.14
CA CYS A 198 -7.63 11.23 13.93
C CYS A 198 -6.34 11.94 13.50
N PHE A 199 -5.39 12.01 14.43
CA PHE A 199 -4.09 12.66 14.29
C PHE A 199 -2.96 11.64 14.35
N ALA A 200 -1.88 11.87 13.59
CA ALA A 200 -0.61 11.17 13.75
C ALA A 200 0.58 12.03 13.26
N PRO A 201 1.79 11.84 13.81
CA PRO A 201 3.00 12.38 13.18
C PRO A 201 3.28 11.68 11.85
N VAL A 202 3.73 12.42 10.84
CA VAL A 202 4.30 11.83 9.62
C VAL A 202 5.75 11.46 9.94
N LEU A 203 6.04 10.15 9.89
CA LEU A 203 7.32 9.58 10.30
C LEU A 203 8.16 9.18 9.08
N SER A 204 9.48 9.39 9.19
CA SER A 204 10.42 8.80 8.23
C SER A 204 10.55 7.28 8.42
N LEU A 205 11.21 6.60 7.47
CA LEU A 205 11.55 5.17 7.60
C LEU A 205 12.44 4.88 8.83
N GLU A 206 13.20 5.86 9.29
CA GLU A 206 14.04 5.74 10.49
C GLU A 206 13.24 5.97 11.78
N GLU A 207 12.27 6.87 11.76
CA GLU A 207 11.44 7.20 12.92
C GLU A 207 10.34 6.17 13.17
N ALA A 208 9.72 5.64 12.12
CA ALA A 208 8.57 4.74 12.22
C ALA A 208 8.82 3.52 13.13
N PRO A 209 9.97 2.82 13.07
CA PRO A 209 10.25 1.69 13.96
C PRO A 209 10.43 2.06 15.43
N LYS A 210 10.80 3.32 15.71
CA LYS A 210 11.08 3.84 17.06
C LYS A 210 9.81 4.37 17.74
N HIS A 211 8.73 4.58 16.99
CA HIS A 211 7.47 5.11 17.53
C HIS A 211 6.87 4.18 18.61
N PRO A 212 6.42 4.69 19.77
CA PRO A 212 5.92 3.86 20.88
C PRO A 212 4.84 2.85 20.46
N HIS A 213 3.91 3.25 19.59
CA HIS A 213 2.89 2.33 19.04
C HIS A 213 3.50 1.16 18.25
N ASN A 214 4.50 1.43 17.40
CA ASN A 214 5.13 0.42 16.56
C ASN A 214 6.05 -0.50 17.38
N VAL A 215 6.73 0.04 18.40
CA VAL A 215 7.50 -0.75 19.37
C VAL A 215 6.57 -1.68 20.16
N ALA A 216 5.50 -1.15 20.73
CA ALA A 216 4.54 -1.93 21.52
C ALA A 216 3.86 -3.02 20.69
N ARG A 217 3.55 -2.74 19.41
CA ARG A 217 3.07 -3.78 18.50
C ARG A 217 4.18 -4.74 18.09
N GLY A 218 5.45 -4.35 18.08
CA GLY A 218 6.49 -5.08 17.35
C GLY A 218 6.18 -5.09 15.85
N THR A 219 5.86 -3.93 15.28
CA THR A 219 5.55 -3.79 13.85
C THR A 219 6.76 -4.10 12.97
N PHE A 220 7.96 -3.79 13.46
CA PHE A 220 9.22 -4.02 12.78
C PHE A 220 10.04 -5.11 13.49
N VAL A 221 10.94 -5.75 12.74
CA VAL A 221 11.85 -6.77 13.21
C VAL A 221 13.21 -6.59 12.53
N GLU A 222 14.28 -6.82 13.28
CA GLU A 222 15.63 -6.84 12.74
C GLU A 222 15.95 -8.26 12.25
N VAL A 223 16.43 -8.37 11.01
CA VAL A 223 16.88 -9.63 10.41
C VAL A 223 18.21 -9.32 9.71
N ASP A 224 19.28 -9.99 10.15
CA ASP A 224 20.63 -9.80 9.61
C ASP A 224 21.11 -8.34 9.63
N GLY A 225 20.86 -7.65 10.77
CA GLY A 225 21.23 -6.24 10.97
C GLY A 225 20.35 -5.24 10.19
N ALA A 226 19.35 -5.70 9.42
CA ALA A 226 18.44 -4.85 8.68
C ALA A 226 17.05 -4.83 9.34
N LEU A 227 16.55 -3.62 9.61
CA LEU A 227 15.23 -3.41 10.18
C LEU A 227 14.16 -3.42 9.08
N GLN A 228 13.15 -4.26 9.22
CA GLN A 228 12.10 -4.43 8.22
C GLN A 228 10.72 -4.68 8.85
N PRO A 229 9.61 -4.46 8.13
CA PRO A 229 8.28 -4.78 8.63
C PRO A 229 8.12 -6.29 8.93
N ARG A 230 7.40 -6.63 9.99
CA ARG A 230 6.96 -8.02 10.21
C ARG A 230 5.85 -8.40 9.21
N PRO A 231 5.72 -9.69 8.87
CA PRO A 231 4.61 -10.17 8.08
C PRO A 231 3.24 -9.79 8.67
N THR A 232 2.29 -9.49 7.79
CA THR A 232 0.90 -9.10 8.11
C THR A 232 -0.07 -9.90 7.22
N PRO A 233 -1.26 -10.30 7.70
CA PRO A 233 -1.85 -10.05 9.02
C PRO A 233 -1.29 -10.94 10.13
N ARG A 234 -1.67 -10.65 11.38
CA ARG A 234 -1.38 -11.52 12.54
C ARG A 234 -2.48 -12.55 12.71
N PHE A 235 -2.09 -13.81 12.86
CA PHE A 235 -3.00 -14.91 13.12
C PHE A 235 -2.89 -15.34 14.59
N SER A 236 -4.03 -15.57 15.25
CA SER A 236 -4.08 -15.99 16.66
C SER A 236 -3.61 -17.43 16.90
N ARG A 237 -3.67 -18.30 15.87
CA ARG A 237 -3.29 -19.73 15.97
C ARG A 237 -2.06 -20.09 15.13
N THR A 238 -1.93 -19.52 13.95
CA THR A 238 -0.88 -19.86 12.97
C THR A 238 0.03 -18.65 12.77
N ALA A 239 0.73 -18.26 13.84
CA ALA A 239 1.60 -17.09 13.81
C ALA A 239 2.63 -17.21 12.68
N SER A 240 2.77 -16.14 11.89
CA SER A 240 3.77 -16.08 10.83
C SER A 240 5.18 -16.14 11.42
N SER A 241 6.06 -16.88 10.78
CA SER A 241 7.49 -16.91 11.14
C SER A 241 8.13 -15.54 10.94
N VAL A 242 9.24 -15.31 11.64
CA VAL A 242 10.13 -14.18 11.33
C VAL A 242 10.73 -14.40 9.93
N PRO A 243 10.81 -13.37 9.07
CA PRO A 243 11.45 -13.50 7.77
C PRO A 243 12.89 -14.00 7.89
N GLU A 244 13.32 -14.80 6.92
CA GLU A 244 14.73 -15.17 6.77
C GLU A 244 15.46 -14.17 5.87
N PRO A 245 16.80 -14.04 6.02
CA PRO A 245 17.59 -13.21 5.12
C PRO A 245 17.48 -13.68 3.66
N ALA A 246 17.50 -12.73 2.73
CA ALA A 246 17.52 -13.04 1.31
C ALA A 246 18.76 -13.91 0.97
N ARG A 247 18.55 -14.92 0.14
CA ARG A 247 19.61 -15.85 -0.27
C ARG A 247 20.07 -15.51 -1.67
N MET A 248 21.35 -15.70 -1.93
CA MET A 248 21.91 -15.48 -3.26
C MET A 248 21.38 -16.55 -4.24
N PRO A 249 21.18 -16.20 -5.53
CA PRO A 249 20.88 -17.20 -6.56
C PRO A 249 21.90 -18.33 -6.53
N GLY A 250 21.42 -19.58 -6.57
CA GLY A 250 22.27 -20.78 -6.49
C GLY A 250 22.51 -21.34 -5.09
N THR A 251 22.08 -20.66 -4.01
CA THR A 251 22.34 -21.11 -2.62
C THR A 251 21.75 -22.49 -2.30
N HIS A 252 20.56 -22.81 -2.82
CA HIS A 252 19.82 -24.03 -2.46
C HIS A 252 19.69 -25.05 -3.59
N THR A 253 20.40 -24.87 -4.71
CA THR A 253 20.23 -25.67 -5.92
C THR A 253 20.34 -27.17 -5.63
N LEU A 254 21.41 -27.60 -4.95
CA LEU A 254 21.61 -29.02 -4.67
C LEU A 254 20.59 -29.56 -3.67
N ALA A 255 20.27 -28.80 -2.62
CA ALA A 255 19.31 -29.20 -1.60
C ALA A 255 17.91 -29.42 -2.21
N VAL A 256 17.47 -28.52 -3.10
CA VAL A 256 16.19 -28.65 -3.79
C VAL A 256 16.19 -29.86 -4.72
N LEU A 257 17.21 -30.06 -5.55
CA LEU A 257 17.26 -31.20 -6.47
C LEU A 257 17.24 -32.55 -5.74
N ARG A 258 18.00 -32.67 -4.64
CA ARG A 258 17.95 -33.86 -3.77
C ARG A 258 16.56 -34.08 -3.18
N SER A 259 15.90 -33.02 -2.72
CA SER A 259 14.52 -33.11 -2.19
C SER A 259 13.50 -33.53 -3.27
N CYS A 260 13.78 -33.25 -4.53
CA CYS A 260 12.99 -33.69 -5.68
C CYS A 260 13.35 -35.11 -6.16
N GLY A 261 14.27 -35.81 -5.50
CA GLY A 261 14.64 -37.20 -5.80
C GLY A 261 15.67 -37.37 -6.91
N PHE A 262 16.42 -36.33 -7.27
CA PHE A 262 17.55 -36.46 -8.18
C PHE A 262 18.73 -37.15 -7.46
N ASP A 263 19.36 -38.12 -8.11
CA ASP A 263 20.58 -38.75 -7.62
C ASP A 263 21.82 -37.88 -7.86
N GLU A 264 22.91 -38.18 -7.15
CA GLU A 264 24.15 -37.40 -7.23
C GLU A 264 24.76 -37.42 -8.63
N ALA A 265 24.70 -38.56 -9.33
CA ALA A 265 25.23 -38.68 -10.69
C ALA A 265 24.52 -37.72 -11.66
N ARG A 266 23.20 -37.58 -11.54
CA ARG A 266 22.43 -36.65 -12.36
C ARG A 266 22.71 -35.20 -11.98
N ILE A 267 22.84 -34.90 -10.68
CA ILE A 267 23.18 -33.56 -10.20
C ILE A 267 24.57 -33.13 -10.71
N GLU A 268 25.56 -34.00 -10.62
CA GLU A 268 26.92 -33.78 -11.13
C GLU A 268 26.91 -33.53 -12.64
N ALA A 269 26.14 -34.31 -13.40
CA ALA A 269 26.00 -34.10 -14.84
C ALA A 269 25.40 -32.72 -15.18
N LEU A 270 24.42 -32.24 -14.40
CA LEU A 270 23.79 -30.92 -14.59
C LEU A 270 24.73 -29.76 -14.21
N LEU A 271 25.57 -29.95 -13.20
CA LEU A 271 26.62 -29.00 -12.84
C LEU A 271 27.66 -28.93 -13.96
N ALA A 272 28.14 -30.09 -14.41
CA ALA A 272 29.16 -30.18 -15.46
C ALA A 272 28.69 -29.60 -16.80
N SER A 273 27.39 -29.69 -17.12
CA SER A 273 26.80 -29.09 -18.32
C SER A 273 26.52 -27.59 -18.20
N GLY A 274 26.69 -27.00 -17.00
CA GLY A 274 26.33 -25.61 -16.72
C GLY A 274 24.82 -25.33 -16.72
N THR A 275 23.99 -26.37 -16.68
CA THR A 275 22.53 -26.22 -16.62
C THR A 275 22.06 -25.72 -15.26
N ILE A 276 22.78 -26.07 -14.20
CA ILE A 276 22.56 -25.58 -12.85
C ILE A 276 23.87 -25.01 -12.28
N ALA A 277 23.75 -24.14 -11.29
CA ALA A 277 24.87 -23.64 -10.50
C ALA A 277 24.55 -23.76 -9.01
N GLN A 278 25.54 -24.11 -8.22
CA GLN A 278 25.52 -24.03 -6.76
C GLN A 278 26.53 -22.98 -6.35
N LEU A 279 26.13 -22.09 -5.44
CA LEU A 279 27.03 -21.14 -4.79
C LEU A 279 27.82 -21.82 -3.68
#